data_AF-A0A3F2RGA4-F1
#
_entry.id   AF-A0A3F2RGA4-F1
#
_cell.length_a   1.000
_cell.length_b   1.000
_cell.length_c   1.000
_cell.angle_alpha   90.00
_cell.angle_beta   90.00
_cell.angle_gamma   90.00
#
_symmetry.space_group_name_H-M   'P 1'
#
loop_
_entity.id
_entity.type
_entity.pdbx_description
1 polymer ?
#
loop_
_entity_poly.entity_id
_entity_poly.type
_entity_poly.pdbx_seq_one_letter_code
_entity_poly.pdbx_strand_id
1 'polypeptide(L)'
;MARFIKPDSEGFVFAAQQLRLGQLVAFPTETVYGLGANALDPDAVLSIFTAKARPLTDPLIVHVPALEDAVKLVDMTPSGRQAFECLGKAFWPGPLTLIAKAVPELPLTLSANTGFVGLRCPKHPIAQALLKEANVPVAAPSANRFGHVSPTTAQHVMDDLGAFAKIVSEEKKLIVFRRGGVSEKALAQVLEANVEALGGRYEVVTIQKEAKMQSKEAQLAPGQLITHYAPDVDTYLYHVDATEHMDASSKQNVSRWVVIDFHGKLACLKDRVRGYLDLSPSGDIAEASQRIFDSLRWCENVEGVERVVITGVLSESHELAASLHDRMFRAASGKTRSLQL
;
A
#
# COMPACT_ATOMS: atom_id res chain seq x y z
N MET A 1 27.99 -6.36 -2.54
CA MET A 1 27.82 -5.09 -3.28
C MET A 1 26.62 -5.26 -4.20
N ALA A 2 25.72 -4.27 -4.29
CA ALA A 2 24.53 -4.39 -5.15
C ALA A 2 24.92 -4.35 -6.64
N ARG A 3 24.23 -5.13 -7.47
CA ARG A 3 24.46 -5.21 -8.92
C ARG A 3 23.16 -4.94 -9.67
N PHE A 4 23.23 -4.06 -10.68
CA PHE A 4 22.12 -3.88 -11.61
C PHE A 4 22.04 -5.05 -12.60
N ILE A 5 20.83 -5.53 -12.83
CA ILE A 5 20.52 -6.63 -13.74
C ILE A 5 19.61 -6.05 -14.83
N LYS A 6 19.95 -6.26 -16.09
CA LYS A 6 19.10 -5.84 -17.21
C LYS A 6 17.84 -6.74 -17.25
N PRO A 7 16.66 -6.22 -17.55
CA PRO A 7 15.43 -7.01 -17.65
C PRO A 7 15.34 -7.72 -19.01
N ASP A 8 16.32 -8.56 -19.31
CA ASP A 8 16.38 -9.44 -20.48
C ASP A 8 16.43 -10.92 -20.06
N SER A 9 16.44 -11.84 -21.01
CA SER A 9 16.38 -13.28 -20.74
C SER A 9 17.49 -13.75 -19.80
N GLU A 10 18.74 -13.32 -20.01
CA GLU A 10 19.87 -13.71 -19.16
C GLU A 10 19.76 -13.08 -17.76
N GLY A 11 19.30 -11.83 -17.70
CA GLY A 11 19.05 -11.14 -16.44
C GLY A 11 17.98 -11.81 -15.60
N PHE A 12 16.87 -12.26 -16.21
CA PHE A 12 15.82 -13.00 -15.50
C PHE A 12 16.34 -14.33 -14.97
N VAL A 13 17.07 -15.12 -15.78
CA VAL A 13 17.66 -16.39 -15.35
C VAL A 13 18.61 -16.17 -14.16
N PHE A 14 19.47 -15.15 -14.24
CA PHE A 14 20.40 -14.82 -13.16
C PHE A 14 19.65 -14.40 -11.88
N ALA A 15 18.69 -13.47 -11.98
CA ALA A 15 17.91 -12.98 -10.85
C ALA A 15 17.09 -14.10 -10.18
N ALA A 16 16.47 -14.95 -10.98
CA ALA A 16 15.76 -16.14 -10.54
C ALA A 16 16.68 -17.12 -9.78
N GLN A 17 17.89 -17.33 -10.28
CA GLN A 17 18.90 -18.13 -9.58
C GLN A 17 19.29 -17.51 -8.24
N GLN A 18 19.46 -16.18 -8.17
CA GLN A 18 19.74 -15.49 -6.90
C GLN A 18 18.63 -15.71 -5.88
N LEU A 19 17.37 -15.59 -6.28
CA LEU A 19 16.22 -15.88 -5.40
C LEU A 19 16.25 -17.32 -4.90
N ARG A 20 16.48 -18.30 -5.78
CA ARG A 20 16.59 -19.72 -5.41
C ARG A 20 17.76 -20.02 -4.46
N LEU A 21 18.84 -19.23 -4.53
CA LEU A 21 20.00 -19.29 -3.62
C LEU A 21 19.78 -18.51 -2.31
N GLY A 22 18.56 -18.06 -2.03
CA GLY A 22 18.22 -17.31 -0.81
C GLY A 22 18.72 -15.86 -0.81
N GLN A 23 19.17 -15.35 -1.96
CA GLN A 23 19.66 -13.97 -2.09
C GLN A 23 18.50 -13.00 -2.37
N LEU A 24 18.73 -11.72 -2.02
CA LEU A 24 17.76 -10.65 -2.22
C LEU A 24 17.80 -10.10 -3.65
N VAL A 25 16.62 -9.90 -4.24
CA VAL A 25 16.45 -9.26 -5.56
C VAL A 25 15.42 -8.15 -5.48
N ALA A 26 15.81 -6.93 -5.83
CA ALA A 26 14.87 -5.83 -5.98
C ALA A 26 14.26 -5.83 -7.39
N PHE A 27 12.94 -5.71 -7.51
CA PHE A 27 12.24 -5.73 -8.81
C PHE A 27 11.03 -4.79 -8.82
N PRO A 28 10.69 -4.16 -9.96
CA PRO A 28 9.50 -3.32 -10.08
C PRO A 28 8.23 -4.17 -10.12
N THR A 29 7.17 -3.67 -9.50
CA THR A 29 5.78 -4.13 -9.73
C THR A 29 4.96 -2.96 -10.26
N GLU A 30 3.69 -3.19 -10.58
CA GLU A 30 2.73 -2.11 -10.81
C GLU A 30 2.33 -1.45 -9.50
N THR A 31 2.88 -1.92 -8.35
CA THR A 31 2.73 -1.20 -7.08
C THR A 31 3.93 -0.58 -6.35
N VAL A 32 5.07 -1.19 -6.29
CA VAL A 32 6.29 -0.55 -5.78
C VAL A 32 7.42 -1.43 -6.23
N TYR A 33 8.64 -0.92 -6.19
CA TYR A 33 9.77 -1.84 -6.13
C TYR A 33 9.64 -2.71 -4.89
N GLY A 34 9.66 -4.02 -5.08
CA GLY A 34 9.72 -5.01 -4.02
C GLY A 34 11.17 -5.41 -3.74
N LEU A 35 11.52 -5.64 -2.47
CA LEU A 35 12.76 -6.34 -2.10
C LEU A 35 12.43 -7.81 -1.89
N GLY A 36 12.62 -8.62 -2.92
CA GLY A 36 12.23 -10.02 -2.98
C GLY A 36 13.25 -10.98 -2.37
N ALA A 37 12.74 -12.03 -1.72
CA ALA A 37 13.47 -13.24 -1.36
C ALA A 37 12.58 -14.47 -1.57
N ASN A 38 13.17 -15.67 -1.64
CA ASN A 38 12.40 -16.91 -1.69
C ASN A 38 11.53 -17.05 -0.43
N ALA A 39 10.22 -17.10 -0.61
CA ALA A 39 9.27 -17.18 0.50
C ALA A 39 9.29 -18.54 1.23
N LEU A 40 9.83 -19.59 0.60
CA LEU A 40 9.95 -20.91 1.23
C LEU A 40 11.20 -21.05 2.11
N ASP A 41 12.11 -20.09 2.05
CA ASP A 41 13.40 -20.12 2.75
C ASP A 41 13.36 -19.14 3.96
N PRO A 42 13.34 -19.65 5.20
CA PRO A 42 13.29 -18.82 6.40
C PRO A 42 14.46 -17.82 6.51
N ASP A 43 15.66 -18.20 6.08
CA ASP A 43 16.86 -17.36 6.19
C ASP A 43 16.85 -16.24 5.13
N ALA A 44 16.36 -16.56 3.93
CA ALA A 44 16.14 -15.57 2.88
C ALA A 44 15.07 -14.54 3.30
N VAL A 45 13.97 -15.00 3.92
CA VAL A 45 12.93 -14.14 4.49
C VAL A 45 13.50 -13.24 5.59
N LEU A 46 14.28 -13.79 6.52
CA LEU A 46 14.90 -13.01 7.58
C LEU A 46 15.83 -11.92 7.03
N SER A 47 16.54 -12.21 5.95
CA SER A 47 17.41 -11.25 5.27
C SER A 47 16.67 -10.00 4.78
N ILE A 48 15.38 -10.10 4.40
CA ILE A 48 14.53 -8.94 4.08
C ILE A 48 14.36 -8.04 5.31
N PHE A 49 14.02 -8.62 6.46
CA PHE A 49 13.79 -7.87 7.69
C PHE A 49 15.07 -7.14 8.13
N THR A 50 16.21 -7.85 8.10
CA THR A 50 17.52 -7.28 8.42
C THR A 50 17.89 -6.15 7.46
N ALA A 51 17.77 -6.35 6.15
CA ALA A 51 18.12 -5.33 5.15
C ALA A 51 17.26 -4.06 5.27
N LYS A 52 16.00 -4.19 5.68
CA LYS A 52 15.05 -3.06 5.80
C LYS A 52 14.96 -2.46 7.19
N ALA A 53 15.64 -3.04 8.19
CA ALA A 53 15.41 -2.77 9.61
C ALA A 53 13.90 -2.83 9.97
N ARG A 54 13.19 -3.81 9.41
CA ARG A 54 11.74 -4.00 9.58
C ARG A 54 11.48 -4.87 10.82
N PRO A 55 10.48 -4.56 11.66
CA PRO A 55 10.12 -5.42 12.78
C PRO A 55 9.48 -6.73 12.30
N LEU A 56 9.77 -7.83 12.98
CA LEU A 56 9.18 -9.16 12.70
C LEU A 56 7.67 -9.23 12.97
N THR A 57 7.11 -8.22 13.62
CA THR A 57 5.66 -8.09 13.88
C THR A 57 4.87 -7.56 12.68
N ASP A 58 5.56 -7.19 11.59
CA ASP A 58 4.95 -6.65 10.36
C ASP A 58 5.13 -7.64 9.19
N PRO A 59 4.06 -8.35 8.77
CA PRO A 59 4.14 -9.47 7.83
C PRO A 59 4.63 -9.04 6.44
N LEU A 60 4.96 -10.02 5.59
CA LEU A 60 5.36 -9.81 4.20
C LEU A 60 4.26 -10.29 3.24
N ILE A 61 4.30 -9.78 2.00
CA ILE A 61 3.43 -10.23 0.91
C ILE A 61 4.20 -11.21 0.04
N VAL A 62 3.59 -12.35 -0.25
CA VAL A 62 4.12 -13.33 -1.18
C VAL A 62 3.58 -13.06 -2.58
N HIS A 63 4.48 -12.89 -3.53
CA HIS A 63 4.18 -12.66 -4.93
C HIS A 63 4.29 -13.97 -5.71
N VAL A 64 3.31 -14.21 -6.58
CA VAL A 64 3.21 -15.40 -7.43
C VAL A 64 2.91 -15.00 -8.88
N PRO A 65 3.27 -15.82 -9.89
CA PRO A 65 3.00 -15.48 -11.28
C PRO A 65 1.55 -15.70 -11.71
N ALA A 66 0.81 -16.57 -11.02
CA ALA A 66 -0.58 -16.90 -11.37
C ALA A 66 -1.43 -17.29 -10.14
N LEU A 67 -2.76 -17.31 -10.33
CA LEU A 67 -3.71 -17.67 -9.29
C LEU A 67 -3.50 -19.11 -8.81
N GLU A 68 -3.22 -20.03 -9.74
CA GLU A 68 -3.00 -21.45 -9.47
C GLU A 68 -1.81 -21.67 -8.53
N ASP A 69 -0.80 -20.79 -8.59
CA ASP A 69 0.36 -20.84 -7.70
C ASP A 69 0.04 -20.26 -6.32
N ALA A 70 -0.76 -19.20 -6.23
CA ALA A 70 -1.26 -18.69 -4.95
C ALA A 70 -2.08 -19.75 -4.21
N VAL A 71 -2.97 -20.43 -4.92
CA VAL A 71 -3.87 -21.43 -4.34
C VAL A 71 -3.13 -22.63 -3.72
N LYS A 72 -1.91 -22.95 -4.19
CA LYS A 72 -1.06 -24.00 -3.59
C LYS A 72 -0.45 -23.59 -2.24
N LEU A 73 -0.44 -22.29 -1.92
CA LEU A 73 0.23 -21.72 -0.75
C LEU A 73 -0.71 -21.45 0.42
N VAL A 74 -2.00 -21.75 0.27
CA VAL A 74 -3.02 -21.46 1.29
C VAL A 74 -3.90 -22.67 1.58
N ASP A 75 -4.20 -22.83 2.86
CA ASP A 75 -5.14 -23.81 3.41
C ASP A 75 -6.51 -23.13 3.60
N MET A 76 -7.49 -23.49 2.77
CA MET A 76 -8.79 -22.83 2.74
C MET A 76 -9.93 -23.86 2.78
N THR A 77 -11.02 -23.48 3.44
CA THR A 77 -12.30 -24.18 3.29
C THR A 77 -12.79 -24.13 1.84
N PRO A 78 -13.66 -25.06 1.39
CA PRO A 78 -14.19 -25.03 0.02
C PRO A 78 -14.83 -23.69 -0.36
N SER A 79 -15.60 -23.08 0.56
CA SER A 79 -16.23 -21.78 0.34
C SER A 79 -15.23 -20.62 0.36
N GLY A 80 -14.19 -20.68 1.20
CA GLY A 80 -13.09 -19.71 1.19
C GLY A 80 -12.30 -19.76 -0.10
N ARG A 81 -12.04 -20.97 -0.63
CA ARG A 81 -11.37 -21.16 -1.92
C ARG A 81 -12.17 -20.56 -3.07
N GLN A 82 -13.48 -20.76 -3.12
CA GLN A 82 -14.32 -20.16 -4.16
C GLN A 82 -14.24 -18.62 -4.15
N ALA A 83 -14.38 -18.00 -2.97
CA ALA A 83 -14.24 -16.54 -2.85
C ALA A 83 -12.85 -16.05 -3.26
N PHE A 84 -11.80 -16.77 -2.87
CA PHE A 84 -10.42 -16.47 -3.23
C PHE A 84 -10.20 -16.53 -4.74
N GLU A 85 -10.69 -17.59 -5.38
CA GLU A 85 -10.58 -17.76 -6.83
C GLU A 85 -11.43 -16.74 -7.61
N CYS A 86 -12.65 -16.40 -7.16
CA CYS A 86 -13.48 -15.38 -7.80
C CYS A 86 -12.80 -14.01 -7.80
N LEU A 87 -12.28 -13.59 -6.64
CA LEU A 87 -11.55 -12.33 -6.51
C LEU A 87 -10.22 -12.36 -7.29
N GLY A 88 -9.48 -13.46 -7.21
CA GLY A 88 -8.25 -13.67 -7.97
C GLY A 88 -8.48 -13.58 -9.47
N LYS A 89 -9.47 -14.28 -10.02
CA LYS A 89 -9.80 -14.23 -11.46
C LYS A 89 -10.20 -12.83 -11.93
N ALA A 90 -10.85 -12.05 -11.06
CA ALA A 90 -11.31 -10.70 -11.42
C ALA A 90 -10.18 -9.66 -11.36
N PHE A 91 -9.28 -9.77 -10.40
CA PHE A 91 -8.33 -8.70 -10.07
C PHE A 91 -6.86 -9.07 -10.25
N TRP A 92 -6.53 -10.33 -10.58
CA TRP A 92 -5.16 -10.77 -10.87
C TRP A 92 -4.93 -11.10 -12.36
N PRO A 93 -3.77 -10.71 -12.92
CA PRO A 93 -2.71 -9.92 -12.30
C PRO A 93 -3.14 -8.48 -11.99
N GLY A 94 -2.78 -7.97 -10.81
CA GLY A 94 -3.18 -6.64 -10.37
C GLY A 94 -2.93 -6.34 -8.89
N PRO A 95 -3.39 -5.16 -8.42
CA PRO A 95 -2.99 -4.57 -7.15
C PRO A 95 -3.79 -5.10 -5.93
N LEU A 96 -4.52 -6.21 -6.07
CA LEU A 96 -5.19 -6.86 -4.94
C LEU A 96 -4.23 -7.79 -4.21
N THR A 97 -4.24 -7.76 -2.88
CA THR A 97 -3.60 -8.74 -2.02
C THR A 97 -4.69 -9.48 -1.24
N LEU A 98 -4.74 -10.80 -1.42
CA LEU A 98 -5.69 -11.67 -0.72
C LEU A 98 -4.99 -12.38 0.44
N ILE A 99 -5.59 -12.29 1.62
CA ILE A 99 -5.07 -12.89 2.85
C ILE A 99 -5.86 -14.16 3.15
N ALA A 100 -5.15 -15.27 3.31
CA ALA A 100 -5.71 -16.56 3.71
C ALA A 100 -4.73 -17.30 4.63
N LYS A 101 -5.19 -18.38 5.25
CA LYS A 101 -4.35 -19.20 6.14
C LYS A 101 -3.27 -19.88 5.29
N ALA A 102 -2.01 -19.75 5.70
CA ALA A 102 -0.87 -20.30 4.97
C ALA A 102 -0.79 -21.83 5.14
N VAL A 103 -0.24 -22.51 4.14
CA VAL A 103 0.19 -23.91 4.30
C VAL A 103 1.45 -24.00 5.17
N PRO A 104 1.73 -25.15 5.83
CA PRO A 104 2.87 -25.31 6.75
C PRO A 104 4.25 -25.10 6.12
N GLU A 105 4.38 -25.24 4.80
CA GLU A 105 5.61 -25.03 4.04
C GLU A 105 6.07 -23.57 4.02
N LEU A 106 5.16 -22.62 4.27
CA LEU A 106 5.51 -21.20 4.40
C LEU A 106 6.00 -20.90 5.83
N PRO A 107 7.19 -20.28 5.99
CA PRO A 107 7.71 -19.92 7.30
C PRO A 107 6.78 -18.98 8.06
N LEU A 108 6.56 -19.24 9.35
CA LEU A 108 5.73 -18.37 10.21
C LEU A 108 6.26 -16.93 10.29
N THR A 109 7.56 -16.72 10.11
CA THR A 109 8.22 -15.42 10.07
C THR A 109 7.67 -14.50 8.96
N LEU A 110 7.15 -15.06 7.85
CA LEU A 110 6.43 -14.29 6.83
C LEU A 110 5.16 -13.62 7.37
N SER A 111 4.47 -14.34 8.25
CA SER A 111 3.12 -14.01 8.72
C SER A 111 3.10 -13.24 10.04
N ALA A 112 4.26 -12.79 10.54
CA ALA A 112 4.40 -12.28 11.91
C ALA A 112 3.84 -13.26 12.97
N ASN A 113 4.03 -14.57 12.73
CA ASN A 113 3.48 -15.68 13.52
C ASN A 113 1.94 -15.77 13.58
N THR A 114 1.21 -15.05 12.73
CA THR A 114 -0.26 -15.13 12.69
C THR A 114 -0.77 -16.38 11.97
N GLY A 115 0.06 -17.01 11.13
CA GLY A 115 -0.33 -18.14 10.28
C GLY A 115 -1.17 -17.74 9.05
N PHE A 116 -1.39 -16.44 8.82
CA PHE A 116 -2.05 -15.92 7.63
C PHE A 116 -1.04 -15.27 6.69
N VAL A 117 -1.13 -15.55 5.40
CA VAL A 117 -0.24 -14.99 4.36
C VAL A 117 -1.04 -14.10 3.41
N GLY A 118 -0.49 -12.93 3.10
CA GLY A 118 -0.97 -12.09 2.01
C GLY A 118 -0.34 -12.53 0.70
N LEU A 119 -1.16 -12.90 -0.29
CA LEU A 119 -0.73 -13.32 -1.62
C LEU A 119 -1.10 -12.28 -2.66
N ARG A 120 -0.28 -12.16 -3.70
CA ARG A 120 -0.54 -11.27 -4.82
C ARG A 120 0.06 -11.77 -6.13
N CYS A 121 -0.64 -11.55 -7.23
CA CYS A 121 -0.12 -11.70 -8.58
C CYS A 121 0.07 -10.31 -9.23
N PRO A 122 1.30 -9.79 -9.34
CA PRO A 122 1.53 -8.41 -9.79
C PRO A 122 1.35 -8.24 -11.30
N LYS A 123 0.71 -7.15 -11.74
CA LYS A 123 0.53 -6.77 -13.16
C LYS A 123 1.70 -5.96 -13.73
N HIS A 124 2.93 -6.43 -13.55
CA HIS A 124 4.11 -5.79 -14.13
C HIS A 124 4.90 -6.78 -15.00
N PRO A 125 5.23 -6.45 -16.27
CA PRO A 125 5.91 -7.38 -17.17
C PRO A 125 7.23 -7.94 -16.60
N ILE A 126 8.06 -7.09 -15.98
CA ILE A 126 9.32 -7.50 -15.35
C ILE A 126 9.07 -8.41 -14.14
N ALA A 127 8.11 -8.08 -13.27
CA ALA A 127 7.77 -8.94 -12.12
C ALA A 127 7.26 -10.30 -12.60
N GLN A 128 6.37 -10.32 -13.60
CA GLN A 128 5.80 -11.54 -14.16
C GLN A 128 6.87 -12.43 -14.79
N ALA A 129 7.79 -11.86 -15.57
CA ALA A 129 8.90 -12.60 -16.15
C ALA A 129 9.82 -13.18 -15.05
N LEU A 130 10.19 -12.36 -14.06
CA LEU A 130 11.01 -12.81 -12.93
C LEU A 130 10.33 -13.93 -12.13
N LEU A 131 9.05 -13.78 -11.78
CA LEU A 131 8.32 -14.75 -10.94
C LEU A 131 8.17 -16.10 -11.66
N LYS A 132 7.90 -16.07 -12.97
CA LYS A 132 7.85 -17.29 -13.80
C LYS A 132 9.21 -17.97 -13.87
N GLU A 133 10.28 -17.20 -14.08
CA GLU A 133 11.64 -17.73 -14.16
C GLU A 133 12.17 -18.20 -12.80
N ALA A 134 11.79 -17.55 -11.70
CA ALA A 134 12.18 -17.89 -10.33
C ALA A 134 11.69 -19.28 -9.93
N ASN A 135 10.48 -19.65 -10.36
CA ASN A 135 9.82 -20.92 -10.03
C ASN A 135 9.77 -21.20 -8.51
N VAL A 136 9.72 -20.14 -7.72
CA VAL A 136 9.50 -20.12 -6.27
C VAL A 136 8.62 -18.92 -5.94
N PRO A 137 7.76 -18.99 -4.91
CA PRO A 137 7.05 -17.82 -4.42
C PRO A 137 8.03 -16.80 -3.85
N VAL A 138 7.80 -15.51 -4.09
CA VAL A 138 8.74 -14.44 -3.71
C VAL A 138 8.10 -13.53 -2.67
N ALA A 139 8.61 -13.57 -1.44
CA ALA A 139 8.22 -12.62 -0.41
C ALA A 139 8.86 -11.27 -0.71
N ALA A 140 8.06 -10.21 -0.87
CA ALA A 140 8.59 -8.89 -1.25
C ALA A 140 7.76 -7.76 -0.61
N PRO A 141 8.22 -7.13 0.49
CA PRO A 141 7.74 -5.82 0.88
C PRO A 141 8.33 -4.74 -0.04
N SER A 142 7.86 -3.50 0.10
CA SER A 142 8.45 -2.33 -0.59
C SER A 142 9.98 -2.24 -0.38
N ALA A 143 10.73 -1.66 -1.33
CA ALA A 143 12.19 -1.61 -1.29
C ALA A 143 12.80 -0.38 -0.56
N ASN A 144 12.09 0.21 0.41
CA ASN A 144 12.56 1.33 1.28
C ASN A 144 13.00 0.86 2.68
N ARG A 145 13.62 1.75 3.47
CA ARG A 145 13.71 1.53 4.93
C ARG A 145 12.30 1.57 5.54
N PHE A 146 12.05 0.73 6.56
CA PHE A 146 10.75 0.69 7.23
C PHE A 146 10.38 2.07 7.82
N GLY A 147 9.11 2.47 7.71
CA GLY A 147 8.58 3.72 8.26
C GLY A 147 8.78 4.97 7.41
N HIS A 148 9.79 5.02 6.55
CA HIS A 148 10.07 6.17 5.68
C HIS A 148 9.27 6.13 4.37
N VAL A 149 9.15 7.28 3.70
CA VAL A 149 8.52 7.37 2.37
C VAL A 149 9.19 6.36 1.40
N SER A 150 8.45 5.76 0.46
CA SER A 150 8.92 4.76 -0.53
C SER A 150 9.77 5.41 -1.66
N PRO A 151 10.64 4.70 -2.42
CA PRO A 151 11.76 5.31 -3.19
C PRO A 151 11.35 6.17 -4.41
N THR A 152 12.34 6.79 -5.07
CA THR A 152 12.39 8.20 -5.56
C THR A 152 12.00 8.50 -7.03
N THR A 153 10.90 7.95 -7.55
CA THR A 153 10.34 8.40 -8.84
C THR A 153 8.81 8.43 -8.77
N ALA A 154 8.16 9.32 -9.54
CA ALA A 154 6.70 9.38 -9.68
C ALA A 154 6.08 8.01 -10.03
N GLN A 155 6.81 7.19 -10.77
CA GLN A 155 6.39 5.83 -11.09
C GLN A 155 6.38 4.93 -9.84
N HIS A 156 7.38 5.02 -8.94
CA HIS A 156 7.41 4.24 -7.69
C HIS A 156 6.25 4.57 -6.72
N VAL A 157 5.56 5.70 -6.95
CA VAL A 157 4.51 6.29 -6.12
C VAL A 157 3.12 5.98 -6.65
N MET A 158 2.94 6.14 -7.97
CA MET A 158 1.81 5.62 -8.77
C MET A 158 1.45 4.20 -8.43
N ASP A 159 2.51 3.46 -8.20
CA ASP A 159 2.43 2.07 -8.05
C ASP A 159 1.75 1.79 -6.65
N ASP A 160 1.93 2.47 -5.51
CA ASP A 160 1.65 1.95 -4.12
C ASP A 160 0.15 1.79 -3.68
N LEU A 161 -0.69 1.36 -4.60
CA LEU A 161 -2.12 1.12 -4.54
C LEU A 161 -2.46 -0.35 -4.23
N GLY A 162 -1.71 -1.04 -3.36
CA GLY A 162 -2.10 -2.38 -2.92
C GLY A 162 -3.36 -2.38 -2.04
N ALA A 163 -4.43 -3.09 -2.40
CA ALA A 163 -5.59 -3.34 -1.53
C ALA A 163 -5.39 -4.65 -0.75
N PHE A 164 -5.72 -4.70 0.54
CA PHE A 164 -5.49 -5.89 1.39
C PHE A 164 -6.80 -6.38 1.97
N ALA A 165 -7.20 -7.60 1.60
CA ALA A 165 -8.47 -8.17 2.03
C ALA A 165 -8.30 -9.62 2.51
N LYS A 166 -8.87 -9.95 3.67
CA LYS A 166 -8.96 -11.33 4.19
C LYS A 166 -10.36 -11.88 3.98
N ILE A 167 -10.41 -13.12 3.54
CA ILE A 167 -11.67 -13.86 3.39
C ILE A 167 -11.95 -14.57 4.71
N VAL A 168 -13.10 -14.29 5.32
CA VAL A 168 -13.62 -14.99 6.50
C VAL A 168 -14.87 -15.74 6.05
N SER A 169 -14.65 -16.92 5.48
CA SER A 169 -15.68 -17.68 4.76
C SER A 169 -16.83 -18.16 5.64
N GLU A 170 -16.55 -18.49 6.90
CA GLU A 170 -17.54 -18.96 7.88
C GLU A 170 -18.57 -17.88 8.21
N GLU A 171 -18.14 -16.61 8.21
CA GLU A 171 -19.00 -15.46 8.47
C GLU A 171 -19.53 -14.80 7.18
N LYS A 172 -19.16 -15.32 6.01
CA LYS A 172 -19.41 -14.68 4.70
C LYS A 172 -18.96 -13.22 4.69
N LYS A 173 -17.76 -12.94 5.19
CA LYS A 173 -17.19 -11.59 5.21
C LYS A 173 -15.90 -11.51 4.40
N LEU A 174 -15.74 -10.41 3.68
CA LEU A 174 -14.46 -9.94 3.14
C LEU A 174 -14.01 -8.75 3.99
N ILE A 175 -12.99 -8.94 4.81
CA ILE A 175 -12.46 -7.90 5.69
C ILE A 175 -11.35 -7.14 4.96
N VAL A 176 -11.57 -5.88 4.63
CA VAL A 176 -10.58 -4.98 4.02
C VAL A 176 -9.77 -4.31 5.13
N PHE A 177 -8.47 -4.62 5.19
CA PHE A 177 -7.53 -4.09 6.17
C PHE A 177 -6.88 -2.79 5.73
N ARG A 178 -6.66 -2.64 4.40
CA ARG A 178 -6.08 -1.45 3.80
C ARG A 178 -6.71 -1.26 2.42
N ARG A 179 -7.16 -0.02 2.18
CA ARG A 179 -7.70 0.41 0.89
C ARG A 179 -6.56 0.58 -0.13
N GLY A 180 -6.84 0.22 -1.37
CA GLY A 180 -5.89 0.33 -2.47
C GLY A 180 -6.57 0.58 -3.81
N GLY A 181 -5.92 0.16 -4.89
CA GLY A 181 -6.33 0.33 -6.28
C GLY A 181 -7.47 -0.59 -6.71
N VAL A 182 -7.98 -1.43 -5.81
CA VAL A 182 -9.27 -2.11 -5.96
C VAL A 182 -10.24 -1.53 -4.94
N SER A 183 -11.32 -0.92 -5.43
CA SER A 183 -12.33 -0.27 -4.59
C SER A 183 -13.22 -1.29 -3.88
N GLU A 184 -13.76 -0.92 -2.71
CA GLU A 184 -14.71 -1.76 -1.96
C GLU A 184 -15.95 -2.08 -2.80
N LYS A 185 -16.38 -1.12 -3.64
CA LYS A 185 -17.47 -1.30 -4.60
C LYS A 185 -17.14 -2.37 -5.63
N ALA A 186 -15.93 -2.35 -6.22
CA ALA A 186 -15.52 -3.36 -7.18
C ALA A 186 -15.45 -4.76 -6.53
N LEU A 187 -14.92 -4.86 -5.31
CA LEU A 187 -14.90 -6.11 -4.53
C LEU A 187 -16.33 -6.65 -4.32
N ALA A 188 -17.25 -5.79 -3.85
CA ALA A 188 -18.63 -6.17 -3.61
C ALA A 188 -19.35 -6.61 -4.90
N GLN A 189 -19.11 -5.93 -6.02
CA GLN A 189 -19.68 -6.29 -7.32
C GLN A 189 -19.27 -7.69 -7.78
N VAL A 190 -17.99 -8.04 -7.64
CA VAL A 190 -17.51 -9.39 -8.00
C VAL A 190 -18.12 -10.44 -7.09
N LEU A 191 -18.21 -10.19 -5.79
CA LEU A 191 -18.84 -11.13 -4.86
C LEU A 191 -20.33 -11.32 -5.13
N GLU A 192 -21.05 -10.23 -5.40
CA GLU A 192 -22.49 -10.26 -5.72
C GLU A 192 -22.75 -11.02 -7.03
N ALA A 193 -21.94 -10.78 -8.06
CA ALA A 193 -22.04 -11.48 -9.33
C ALA A 193 -21.78 -13.00 -9.22
N ASN A 194 -21.18 -13.46 -8.11
CA ASN A 194 -20.87 -14.87 -7.85
C ASN A 194 -21.68 -15.44 -6.67
N VAL A 195 -22.75 -14.79 -6.22
CA VAL A 195 -23.51 -15.16 -5.00
C VAL A 195 -23.95 -16.63 -4.96
N GLU A 196 -24.39 -17.17 -6.10
CA GLU A 196 -24.83 -18.57 -6.21
C GLU A 196 -23.65 -19.53 -6.03
N ALA A 197 -22.56 -19.30 -6.77
CA ALA A 197 -21.34 -20.09 -6.69
C ALA A 197 -20.70 -20.03 -5.30
N LEU A 198 -20.82 -18.88 -4.64
CA LEU A 198 -20.32 -18.65 -3.28
C LEU A 198 -21.23 -19.22 -2.19
N GLY A 199 -22.42 -19.72 -2.52
CA GLY A 199 -23.38 -20.24 -1.55
C GLY A 199 -23.86 -19.17 -0.57
N GLY A 200 -24.14 -17.96 -1.06
CA GLY A 200 -24.65 -16.84 -0.28
C GLY A 200 -23.85 -15.54 -0.43
N ARG A 201 -24.46 -14.44 0.00
CA ARG A 201 -23.91 -13.09 -0.13
C ARG A 201 -22.75 -12.88 0.85
N TYR A 202 -21.66 -12.31 0.36
CA TYR A 202 -20.57 -11.84 1.20
C TYR A 202 -20.72 -10.35 1.53
N GLU A 203 -20.54 -10.00 2.80
CA GLU A 203 -20.44 -8.61 3.25
C GLU A 203 -18.99 -8.11 3.14
N VAL A 204 -18.79 -6.95 2.52
CA VAL A 204 -17.47 -6.28 2.50
C VAL A 204 -17.39 -5.33 3.68
N VAL A 205 -16.48 -5.60 4.61
CA VAL A 205 -16.32 -4.85 5.87
C VAL A 205 -14.92 -4.23 5.89
N THR A 206 -14.83 -2.91 6.08
CA THR A 206 -13.54 -2.22 6.15
C THR A 206 -13.21 -1.84 7.58
N ILE A 207 -12.02 -2.25 8.06
CA ILE A 207 -11.56 -1.88 9.39
C ILE A 207 -11.13 -0.41 9.39
N GLN A 208 -11.79 0.41 10.20
CA GLN A 208 -11.34 1.78 10.48
C GLN A 208 -10.34 1.74 11.66
N LYS A 209 -9.13 2.26 11.46
CA LYS A 209 -8.19 2.47 12.58
C LYS A 209 -8.34 3.89 13.13
N GLU A 210 -8.64 3.99 14.42
CA GLU A 210 -8.66 5.25 15.15
C GLU A 210 -7.24 5.62 15.64
N ALA A 211 -6.94 6.93 15.68
CA ALA A 211 -5.62 7.48 16.03
C ALA A 211 -5.10 7.10 17.44
N LYS A 212 -5.92 6.49 18.30
CA LYS A 212 -5.54 6.05 19.66
C LYS A 212 -4.93 4.65 19.73
N MET A 213 -4.91 3.87 18.65
CA MET A 213 -4.41 2.49 18.66
C MET A 213 -2.92 2.40 18.29
N GLN A 214 -2.01 2.62 19.25
CA GLN A 214 -0.66 2.05 19.18
C GLN A 214 -0.74 0.58 19.61
N SER A 215 -1.03 -0.34 18.68
CA SER A 215 -1.00 -1.78 19.00
C SER A 215 0.43 -2.31 18.86
N LYS A 216 0.99 -2.87 19.93
CA LYS A 216 2.20 -3.73 19.90
C LYS A 216 1.91 -5.14 19.33
N GLU A 217 0.66 -5.39 18.95
CA GLU A 217 0.20 -6.68 18.42
C GLU A 217 0.64 -6.90 16.97
N ALA A 218 0.84 -8.18 16.61
CA ALA A 218 1.20 -8.60 15.26
C ALA A 218 0.14 -8.18 14.24
N GLN A 219 0.57 -7.67 13.09
CA GLN A 219 -0.35 -7.21 12.05
C GLN A 219 -0.73 -8.37 11.12
N LEU A 220 -1.97 -8.36 10.64
CA LEU A 220 -2.45 -9.32 9.62
C LEU A 220 -2.11 -8.88 8.19
N ALA A 221 -1.79 -7.60 7.98
CA ALA A 221 -1.37 -7.05 6.71
C ALA A 221 -0.33 -5.94 6.92
N PRO A 222 0.58 -5.71 5.95
CA PRO A 222 1.51 -4.60 5.99
C PRO A 222 0.84 -3.22 6.05
N GLY A 223 1.52 -2.27 6.68
CA GLY A 223 1.14 -0.85 6.63
C GLY A 223 -0.10 -0.49 7.44
N GLN A 224 -0.49 -1.34 8.40
CA GLN A 224 -1.63 -1.05 9.26
C GLN A 224 -1.28 -0.07 10.39
N LEU A 225 -0.04 0.38 10.55
CA LEU A 225 0.31 1.39 11.57
C LEU A 225 -0.32 2.76 11.25
N ILE A 226 -0.66 3.52 12.29
CA ILE A 226 -1.17 4.91 12.16
C ILE A 226 -0.11 5.80 11.51
N THR A 227 1.14 5.64 11.90
CA THR A 227 2.28 6.29 11.25
C THR A 227 2.79 5.38 10.14
N HIS A 228 2.57 5.80 8.90
CA HIS A 228 3.11 5.14 7.73
C HIS A 228 3.22 6.17 6.60
N TYR A 229 4.31 6.15 5.84
CA TYR A 229 4.59 7.19 4.82
C TYR A 229 4.76 8.61 5.39
N ALA A 230 5.02 8.74 6.68
CA ALA A 230 5.16 10.03 7.32
C ALA A 230 6.50 10.66 6.92
N PRO A 231 6.50 11.92 6.43
CA PRO A 231 7.73 12.69 6.28
C PRO A 231 8.44 12.87 7.63
N ASP A 232 9.76 13.11 7.60
CA ASP A 232 10.55 13.54 8.77
C ASP A 232 10.25 15.00 9.21
N VAL A 233 9.03 15.50 8.94
CA VAL A 233 8.53 16.85 9.24
C VAL A 233 7.12 16.74 9.84
N ASP A 234 6.79 17.61 10.81
CA ASP A 234 5.49 17.59 11.48
C ASP A 234 4.33 17.83 10.49
N THR A 235 3.56 16.77 10.20
CA THR A 235 2.56 16.73 9.12
C THR A 235 1.14 16.66 9.66
N TYR A 236 0.22 17.44 9.08
CA TYR A 236 -1.20 17.47 9.47
C TYR A 236 -2.11 17.33 8.26
N LEU A 237 -3.18 16.56 8.42
CA LEU A 237 -4.27 16.47 7.45
C LEU A 237 -5.33 17.52 7.79
N TYR A 238 -5.67 18.34 6.81
CA TYR A 238 -6.59 19.45 6.94
C TYR A 238 -7.93 19.13 6.30
N HIS A 239 -8.99 19.35 7.06
CA HIS A 239 -10.36 19.32 6.56
C HIS A 239 -10.76 20.76 6.22
N VAL A 240 -11.03 21.00 4.94
CA VAL A 240 -11.60 22.26 4.47
C VAL A 240 -13.11 22.03 4.39
N ASP A 241 -13.86 22.60 5.32
CA ASP A 241 -15.31 22.58 5.24
C ASP A 241 -15.76 23.50 4.10
N ALA A 242 -16.70 23.03 3.28
CA ALA A 242 -17.18 23.73 2.08
C ALA A 242 -17.79 25.12 2.35
N THR A 243 -18.05 25.44 3.63
CA THR A 243 -18.62 26.70 4.10
C THR A 243 -17.58 27.65 4.70
N GLU A 244 -16.35 27.21 4.91
CA GLU A 244 -15.27 28.04 5.45
C GLU A 244 -14.47 28.63 4.29
N HIS A 245 -14.88 29.81 3.82
CA HIS A 245 -14.00 30.64 3.03
C HIS A 245 -12.80 31.01 3.89
N MET A 246 -11.61 30.53 3.49
CA MET A 246 -10.37 30.95 4.12
C MET A 246 -10.21 32.46 4.00
N ASP A 247 -10.32 33.14 5.12
CA ASP A 247 -10.09 34.56 5.17
C ASP A 247 -8.58 34.82 5.08
N ALA A 248 -8.16 35.64 4.12
CA ALA A 248 -6.75 35.98 3.90
C ALA A 248 -6.12 36.75 5.08
N SER A 249 -6.93 37.07 6.11
CA SER A 249 -6.64 37.88 7.29
C SER A 249 -5.98 37.11 8.45
N SER A 250 -5.77 35.80 8.32
CA SER A 250 -5.24 34.96 9.40
C SER A 250 -3.84 35.38 9.88
N LYS A 251 -3.73 35.68 11.19
CA LYS A 251 -2.49 36.19 11.83
C LYS A 251 -1.41 35.12 12.04
N GLN A 252 -1.66 33.88 11.65
CA GLN A 252 -0.69 32.80 11.86
C GLN A 252 0.50 32.95 10.90
N ASN A 253 1.71 32.88 11.44
CA ASN A 253 2.91 32.86 10.62
C ASN A 253 3.04 31.46 9.97
N VAL A 254 2.76 31.41 8.66
CA VAL A 254 2.81 30.19 7.85
C VAL A 254 4.04 30.15 6.92
N SER A 255 4.96 31.11 7.05
CA SER A 255 6.15 31.25 6.18
C SER A 255 7.12 30.08 6.20
N ARG A 256 7.02 29.20 7.20
CA ARG A 256 7.82 27.97 7.35
C ARG A 256 7.02 26.69 7.10
N TRP A 257 5.82 26.82 6.55
CA TRP A 257 4.98 25.68 6.21
C TRP A 257 5.20 25.25 4.77
N VAL A 258 4.98 23.98 4.49
CA VAL A 258 4.76 23.44 3.14
C VAL A 258 3.30 23.03 3.03
N VAL A 259 2.65 23.41 1.94
CA VAL A 259 1.28 23.04 1.63
C VAL A 259 1.29 22.06 0.46
N ILE A 260 0.69 20.89 0.69
CA ILE A 260 0.33 19.90 -0.31
C ILE A 260 -1.20 20.02 -0.47
N ASP A 261 -1.59 20.76 -1.49
CA ASP A 261 -2.96 21.12 -1.80
C ASP A 261 -3.61 20.10 -2.74
N PHE A 262 -4.92 20.20 -2.92
CA PHE A 262 -5.70 19.46 -3.88
C PHE A 262 -6.77 20.39 -4.46
N HIS A 263 -6.72 20.60 -5.77
CA HIS A 263 -7.70 21.41 -6.50
C HIS A 263 -7.81 22.84 -5.95
N GLY A 264 -6.66 23.43 -5.59
CA GLY A 264 -6.55 24.80 -5.12
C GLY A 264 -7.30 25.15 -3.83
N LYS A 265 -7.67 24.17 -2.99
CA LYS A 265 -8.42 24.41 -1.74
C LYS A 265 -7.68 25.36 -0.77
N LEU A 266 -6.35 25.39 -0.81
CA LEU A 266 -5.49 26.28 -0.03
C LEU A 266 -4.65 27.20 -0.93
N ALA A 267 -5.07 27.47 -2.17
CA ALA A 267 -4.31 28.30 -3.10
C ALA A 267 -4.04 29.72 -2.58
N CYS A 268 -4.89 30.24 -1.69
CA CYS A 268 -4.70 31.54 -1.04
C CYS A 268 -3.44 31.61 -0.14
N LEU A 269 -2.88 30.46 0.26
CA LEU A 269 -1.66 30.40 1.06
C LEU A 269 -0.37 30.38 0.22
N LYS A 270 -0.47 30.20 -1.11
CA LYS A 270 0.66 29.94 -2.01
C LYS A 270 1.82 30.93 -1.84
N ASP A 271 1.52 32.21 -1.69
CA ASP A 271 2.53 33.28 -1.56
C ASP A 271 2.98 33.53 -0.11
N ARG A 272 2.37 32.85 0.86
CA ARG A 272 2.64 33.00 2.30
C ARG A 272 3.46 31.87 2.90
N VAL A 273 3.62 30.76 2.18
CA VAL A 273 4.24 29.53 2.67
C VAL A 273 5.60 29.28 2.03
N ARG A 274 6.41 28.41 2.64
CA ARG A 274 7.76 28.09 2.16
C ARG A 274 7.74 27.28 0.87
N GLY A 275 6.74 26.42 0.73
CA GLY A 275 6.52 25.61 -0.45
C GLY A 275 5.04 25.33 -0.64
N TYR A 276 4.60 25.35 -1.89
CA TYR A 276 3.24 25.03 -2.28
C TYR A 276 3.27 24.08 -3.47
N LEU A 277 2.51 22.99 -3.38
CA LEU A 277 2.33 22.04 -4.47
C LEU A 277 0.87 21.59 -4.46
N ASP A 278 0.21 21.66 -5.62
CA ASP A 278 -1.12 21.09 -5.81
C ASP A 278 -1.00 19.70 -6.45
N LEU A 279 -1.54 18.70 -5.74
CA LEU A 279 -1.54 17.29 -6.15
C LEU A 279 -2.35 17.06 -7.42
N SER A 280 -3.40 17.84 -7.63
CA SER A 280 -4.18 17.81 -8.85
C SER A 280 -4.92 19.14 -9.02
N PRO A 281 -4.35 20.07 -9.80
CA PRO A 281 -5.05 21.30 -10.18
C PRO A 281 -6.35 21.04 -10.95
N SER A 282 -6.52 19.85 -11.53
CA SER A 282 -7.71 19.42 -12.25
C SER A 282 -8.79 18.80 -11.34
N GLY A 283 -8.46 18.50 -10.08
CA GLY A 283 -9.34 17.76 -9.17
C GLY A 283 -9.41 16.25 -9.45
N ASP A 284 -8.50 15.70 -10.26
CA ASP A 284 -8.43 14.28 -10.54
C ASP A 284 -7.77 13.50 -9.39
N ILE A 285 -8.54 12.61 -8.76
CA ILE A 285 -8.08 11.74 -7.67
C ILE A 285 -7.05 10.72 -8.15
N ALA A 286 -7.14 10.27 -9.40
CA ALA A 286 -6.13 9.40 -9.97
C ALA A 286 -4.81 10.15 -10.02
N GLU A 287 -4.76 11.36 -10.63
CA GLU A 287 -3.58 12.25 -10.66
C GLU A 287 -2.99 12.48 -9.27
N ALA A 288 -3.83 12.87 -8.30
CA ALA A 288 -3.38 13.14 -6.94
C ALA A 288 -2.79 11.89 -6.26
N SER A 289 -3.34 10.71 -6.54
CA SER A 289 -2.80 9.44 -6.06
C SER A 289 -1.42 9.13 -6.66
N GLN A 290 -1.15 9.58 -7.89
CA GLN A 290 0.15 9.44 -8.55
C GLN A 290 1.22 10.35 -7.94
N ARG A 291 0.81 11.49 -7.36
CA ARG A 291 1.71 12.58 -6.95
C ARG A 291 1.93 12.66 -5.44
N ILE A 292 1.11 12.01 -4.62
CA ILE A 292 1.13 12.18 -3.15
C ILE A 292 2.48 11.86 -2.51
N PHE A 293 3.10 10.70 -2.78
CA PHE A 293 4.36 10.36 -2.10
C PHE A 293 5.56 11.17 -2.61
N ASP A 294 5.58 11.54 -3.89
CA ASP A 294 6.58 12.46 -4.44
C ASP A 294 6.49 13.82 -3.74
N SER A 295 5.27 14.28 -3.49
CA SER A 295 5.01 15.53 -2.78
C SER A 295 5.43 15.46 -1.32
N LEU A 296 5.17 14.32 -0.65
CA LEU A 296 5.60 14.04 0.72
C LEU A 296 7.13 13.93 0.86
N ARG A 297 7.86 13.51 -0.19
CA ARG A 297 9.32 13.56 -0.18
C ARG A 297 9.85 14.94 -0.51
N TRP A 298 9.25 15.59 -1.50
CA TRP A 298 9.65 16.92 -1.90
C TRP A 298 9.60 17.87 -0.70
N CYS A 299 8.57 17.76 0.16
CA CYS A 299 8.46 18.61 1.34
C CYS A 299 9.60 18.42 2.35
N GLU A 300 10.17 17.21 2.50
CA GLU A 300 11.36 16.96 3.35
C GLU A 300 12.60 17.70 2.86
N ASN A 301 12.67 17.98 1.55
CA ASN A 301 13.80 18.66 0.92
C ASN A 301 13.62 20.19 0.90
N VAL A 302 12.50 20.72 1.38
CA VAL A 302 12.27 22.16 1.46
C VAL A 302 13.02 22.74 2.67
N GLU A 303 14.08 23.50 2.40
CA GLU A 303 14.92 24.06 3.46
C GLU A 303 14.14 24.98 4.41
N GLY A 304 14.29 24.71 5.71
CA GLY A 304 13.70 25.50 6.79
C GLY A 304 12.23 25.21 7.08
N VAL A 305 11.65 24.17 6.45
CA VAL A 305 10.30 23.71 6.74
C VAL A 305 10.16 23.24 8.19
N GLU A 306 9.07 23.64 8.84
CA GLU A 306 8.72 23.20 10.19
C GLU A 306 7.42 22.40 10.23
N ARG A 307 6.56 22.57 9.23
CA ARG A 307 5.24 21.94 9.18
C ARG A 307 4.81 21.64 7.76
N VAL A 308 4.18 20.49 7.56
CA VAL A 308 3.52 20.10 6.31
C VAL A 308 2.02 20.06 6.54
N VAL A 309 1.28 20.65 5.62
CA VAL A 309 -0.19 20.68 5.60
C VAL A 309 -0.66 19.97 4.34
N ILE A 310 -1.51 18.95 4.50
CA ILE A 310 -2.11 18.21 3.39
C ILE A 310 -3.60 18.49 3.39
N THR A 311 -4.20 18.84 2.26
CA THR A 311 -5.66 18.98 2.15
C THR A 311 -6.36 17.64 1.95
N GLY A 312 -7.46 17.45 2.66
CA GLY A 312 -8.30 16.25 2.52
C GLY A 312 -9.07 16.17 1.19
N VAL A 313 -9.29 14.93 0.76
CA VAL A 313 -10.01 14.57 -0.48
C VAL A 313 -11.30 13.77 -0.25
N LEU A 314 -11.74 13.60 1.00
CA LEU A 314 -12.94 12.80 1.32
C LEU A 314 -14.25 13.36 0.74
N SER A 315 -14.28 14.66 0.47
CA SER A 315 -15.44 15.33 -0.16
C SER A 315 -15.64 14.94 -1.62
N GLU A 316 -14.63 14.33 -2.26
CA GLU A 316 -14.66 14.04 -3.70
C GLU A 316 -15.42 12.75 -4.00
N SER A 317 -16.30 12.80 -5.00
CA SER A 317 -17.13 11.68 -5.44
C SER A 317 -16.37 10.71 -6.36
N HIS A 318 -15.29 10.10 -5.85
CA HIS A 318 -14.46 9.15 -6.60
C HIS A 318 -14.17 7.87 -5.79
N GLU A 319 -14.13 6.71 -6.44
CA GLU A 319 -13.97 5.42 -5.76
C GLU A 319 -12.61 5.25 -5.05
N LEU A 320 -11.58 5.95 -5.54
CA LEU A 320 -10.24 5.96 -4.93
C LEU A 320 -10.05 7.04 -3.86
N ALA A 321 -11.01 7.96 -3.67
CA ALA A 321 -10.86 9.08 -2.73
C ALA A 321 -10.61 8.59 -1.29
N ALA A 322 -11.33 7.53 -0.87
CA ALA A 322 -11.13 6.90 0.43
C ALA A 322 -9.75 6.26 0.58
N SER A 323 -9.18 5.71 -0.50
CA SER A 323 -7.83 5.15 -0.49
C SER A 323 -6.75 6.23 -0.41
N LEU A 324 -6.90 7.31 -1.19
CA LEU A 324 -6.00 8.46 -1.13
C LEU A 324 -6.05 9.13 0.24
N HIS A 325 -7.23 9.32 0.82
CA HIS A 325 -7.39 9.87 2.15
C HIS A 325 -6.71 9.03 3.24
N ASP A 326 -6.86 7.70 3.23
CA ASP A 326 -6.18 6.82 4.20
C ASP A 326 -4.66 7.01 4.17
N ARG A 327 -4.06 7.20 2.98
CA ARG A 327 -2.63 7.50 2.83
C ARG A 327 -2.28 8.86 3.44
N MET A 328 -3.03 9.91 3.09
CA MET A 328 -2.80 11.25 3.63
C MET A 328 -2.93 11.28 5.16
N PHE A 329 -3.91 10.55 5.70
CA PHE A 329 -4.12 10.41 7.14
C PHE A 329 -2.96 9.71 7.83
N ARG A 330 -2.42 8.63 7.24
CA ARG A 330 -1.24 7.93 7.78
C ARG A 330 0.05 8.73 7.65
N ALA A 331 0.22 9.47 6.57
CA ALA A 331 1.34 10.39 6.38
C ALA A 331 1.33 11.50 7.45
N ALA A 332 0.14 11.98 7.82
CA ALA A 332 -0.06 12.88 8.95
C ALA A 332 0.01 12.18 10.33
N SER A 333 0.28 10.87 10.39
CA SER A 333 0.24 10.08 11.63
C SER A 333 -1.07 10.23 12.40
N GLY A 334 -2.18 10.33 11.68
CA GLY A 334 -3.53 10.55 12.24
C GLY A 334 -3.78 11.96 12.81
N LYS A 335 -2.85 12.90 12.65
CA LYS A 335 -3.03 14.28 13.09
C LYS A 335 -3.95 15.02 12.11
N THR A 336 -5.20 15.24 12.51
CA THR A 336 -6.14 16.08 11.77
C THR A 336 -6.27 17.45 12.42
N ARG A 337 -6.50 18.49 11.62
CA ARG A 337 -6.86 19.82 12.10
C ARG A 337 -7.99 20.40 11.24
N SER A 338 -8.92 21.10 11.88
CA SER A 338 -9.72 22.12 11.22
C SER A 338 -8.93 23.42 11.22
N LEU A 339 -9.04 24.16 10.12
CA LEU A 339 -8.32 25.41 9.96
C LEU A 339 -9.20 26.56 10.48
N GLN A 340 -9.18 26.83 11.78
CA GLN A 340 -9.58 28.17 12.26
C GLN A 340 -8.39 29.11 12.05
N LEU A 341 -8.28 29.69 10.86
CA LEU A 341 -7.26 30.67 10.51
C LEU A 341 -7.84 32.07 10.49
#